data_AF-A0A0C1HGT2-F1
#
_entry.id   AF-A0A0C1HGT2-F1
#
_cell.length_a   1.000
_cell.length_b   1.000
_cell.length_c   1.000
_cell.angle_alpha   90.00
_cell.angle_beta   90.00
_cell.angle_gamma   90.00
#
_symmetry.space_group_name_H-M   'P 1'
#
loop_
_entity.id
_entity.type
_entity.pdbx_description
1 polymer ?
#
loop_
_entity_poly.entity_id
_entity_poly.type
_entity_poly.pdbx_seq_one_letter_code
_entity_poly.pdbx_strand_id
1 'polypeptide(L)'
;MGYQGTVLKQTCQDQYNIDFEIVKRPPRRFWVHEDKIEEFLKTIDLSFKVLPKRWIVERTFAWIGRNRRTSKDYEYLTTTSENWIYLSMIRLMLKRIDKLKERF
;
A
#
# COMPACT_ATOMS: atom_id res chain seq x y z
N MET A 1 -18.09 5.66 0.46
CA MET A 1 -19.53 6.00 0.56
C MET A 1 -20.28 4.86 -0.10
N GLY A 2 -20.55 3.79 0.65
CA GLY A 2 -21.27 2.61 0.17
C GLY A 2 -22.69 2.62 0.70
N TYR A 3 -23.61 1.94 0.02
CA TYR A 3 -25.00 1.78 0.43
C TYR A 3 -25.06 1.12 1.82
N GLN A 4 -25.23 1.93 2.87
CA GLN A 4 -25.46 1.47 4.25
C GLN A 4 -26.93 1.61 4.66
N GLY A 5 -27.80 2.00 3.72
CA GLY A 5 -29.22 2.21 3.99
C GLY A 5 -30.01 0.90 4.03
N THR A 6 -30.91 0.80 5.01
CA THR A 6 -31.92 -0.27 5.12
C THR A 6 -32.83 -0.36 3.89
N VAL A 7 -32.95 0.74 3.15
CA VAL A 7 -33.76 0.89 1.93
C VAL A 7 -33.44 -0.17 0.87
N LEU A 8 -32.16 -0.47 0.65
CA LEU A 8 -31.75 -1.48 -0.34
C LEU A 8 -32.23 -2.88 0.07
N LYS A 9 -32.10 -3.22 1.35
CA LYS A 9 -32.55 -4.51 1.87
C LYS A 9 -34.07 -4.65 1.76
N GLN A 10 -34.81 -3.60 2.12
CA GLN A 10 -36.28 -3.56 2.04
C GLN A 10 -36.77 -3.67 0.59
N THR A 11 -36.24 -2.84 -0.31
CA THR A 11 -36.65 -2.84 -1.72
C THR A 11 -36.39 -4.18 -2.42
N CYS A 12 -35.25 -4.82 -2.15
CA CYS A 12 -34.97 -6.14 -2.71
C CYS A 12 -35.86 -7.25 -2.14
N GLN A 13 -36.21 -7.18 -0.86
CA GLN A 13 -37.15 -8.10 -0.25
C GLN A 13 -38.55 -7.94 -0.85
N ASP A 14 -39.03 -6.69 -0.98
CA ASP A 14 -40.39 -6.41 -1.43
C ASP A 14 -40.58 -6.66 -2.92
N GLN A 15 -39.59 -6.32 -3.75
CA GLN A 15 -39.70 -6.40 -5.20
C GLN A 15 -39.25 -7.75 -5.77
N TYR A 16 -38.25 -8.38 -5.16
CA TYR A 16 -37.61 -9.58 -5.70
C TYR A 16 -37.67 -10.78 -4.75
N ASN A 17 -38.18 -10.62 -3.51
CA ASN A 17 -38.20 -11.65 -2.48
C ASN A 17 -36.82 -12.28 -2.22
N ILE A 18 -35.76 -11.47 -2.35
CA ILE A 18 -34.37 -11.87 -2.09
C ILE A 18 -33.94 -11.27 -0.76
N ASP A 19 -33.69 -12.12 0.23
CA ASP A 19 -33.03 -11.71 1.47
C ASP A 19 -31.52 -11.82 1.30
N PHE A 20 -30.80 -10.79 1.75
CA PHE A 20 -29.35 -10.81 1.79
C PHE A 20 -28.83 -10.02 3.00
N GLU A 21 -27.66 -10.44 3.46
CA GLU A 21 -26.92 -9.78 4.52
C GLU A 21 -25.75 -8.99 3.94
N ILE A 22 -25.70 -7.69 4.26
CA ILE A 22 -24.55 -6.86 3.90
C ILE A 22 -23.42 -7.19 4.88
N VAL A 23 -22.52 -8.10 4.49
CA VAL A 23 -21.32 -8.41 5.25
C VAL A 23 -20.43 -7.17 5.34
N LYS A 24 -20.51 -6.45 6.46
CA LYS A 24 -19.64 -5.31 6.74
C LYS A 24 -18.23 -5.84 7.00
N ARG A 25 -17.34 -5.67 6.01
CA ARG A 25 -15.92 -5.92 6.26
C ARG A 25 -15.46 -4.94 7.36
N PRO A 26 -14.86 -5.42 8.46
CA PRO A 26 -14.24 -4.52 9.43
C PRO A 26 -13.22 -3.62 8.72
N PRO A 27 -12.93 -2.41 9.24
CA PRO A 27 -12.01 -1.47 8.62
C PRO A 27 -10.56 -1.99 8.71
N ARG A 28 -10.27 -3.05 7.96
CA ARG A 28 -8.96 -3.70 7.93
C ARG A 28 -8.15 -3.03 6.83
N ARG A 29 -6.95 -2.57 7.21
CA ARG A 29 -5.90 -2.09 6.28
C ARG A 29 -5.10 -3.25 5.66
N PHE A 30 -5.60 -4.48 5.76
CA PHE A 30 -4.95 -5.68 5.25
C PHE A 30 -5.91 -6.47 4.37
N TRP A 31 -5.36 -7.05 3.31
CA TRP A 31 -6.00 -8.15 2.60
C TRP A 31 -5.94 -9.38 3.49
N VAL A 32 -7.10 -9.84 3.96
CA VAL A 32 -7.25 -11.05 4.77
C VAL A 32 -7.92 -12.09 3.90
N HIS A 33 -7.28 -13.25 3.74
CA HIS A 33 -7.90 -14.42 3.09
C HIS A 33 -9.11 -14.87 3.92
N GLU A 34 -10.18 -15.30 3.25
CA GLU A 34 -11.47 -15.60 3.88
C GLU A 34 -11.37 -16.63 5.02
N ASP A 35 -10.55 -17.66 4.84
CA ASP A 35 -10.34 -18.74 5.82
C ASP A 35 -9.56 -18.33 7.09
N LYS A 36 -9.14 -17.07 7.21
CA LYS A 36 -8.28 -16.67 8.32
C LYS A 36 -9.10 -16.34 9.57
N ILE A 37 -8.88 -17.13 10.62
CA ILE A 37 -9.49 -16.94 11.95
C ILE A 37 -9.11 -15.55 12.50
N GLU A 38 -10.12 -14.81 12.96
CA GLU A 38 -9.98 -13.40 13.35
C GLU A 38 -9.04 -13.16 14.54
N GLU A 39 -8.88 -14.17 15.41
CA GLU A 39 -8.00 -14.14 16.58
C GLU A 39 -6.52 -13.97 16.21
N PHE A 40 -6.10 -14.42 15.03
CA PHE A 40 -4.73 -14.23 14.54
C PHE A 40 -4.48 -12.86 13.90
N LEU A 41 -5.52 -12.03 13.80
CA LEU A 41 -5.39 -10.67 13.30
C LEU A 41 -4.97 -9.76 14.44
N LYS A 42 -3.69 -9.37 14.43
CA LYS A 42 -3.18 -8.38 15.38
C LYS A 42 -4.06 -7.13 15.30
N THR A 43 -4.69 -6.79 16.42
CA THR A 43 -5.36 -5.50 16.61
C THR A 43 -4.31 -4.42 16.41
N ILE A 44 -4.41 -3.66 15.32
CA ILE A 44 -3.48 -2.56 15.07
C ILE A 44 -3.85 -1.47 16.05
N ASP A 45 -2.91 -1.12 16.91
CA ASP A 45 -2.97 0.11 17.67
C ASP A 45 -2.87 1.29 16.69
N LEU A 46 -3.94 2.09 16.57
CA LEU A 46 -4.00 3.23 15.66
C LEU A 46 -3.16 4.42 16.14
N SER A 47 -2.54 4.34 17.33
CA SER A 47 -1.65 5.39 17.83
C SER A 47 -0.37 5.48 16.99
N PHE A 48 0.21 6.68 16.96
CA PHE A 48 1.50 6.90 16.32
C PHE A 48 2.62 6.31 17.17
N LYS A 49 3.32 5.31 16.63
CA LYS A 49 4.50 4.71 17.26
C LYS A 49 5.77 5.18 16.56
N VAL A 50 6.70 5.76 17.34
CA VAL A 50 8.03 6.15 16.85
C VAL A 50 8.82 4.87 16.58
N LEU A 51 9.11 4.61 15.30
CA LEU A 51 9.93 3.48 14.86
C LEU A 51 11.35 3.97 14.53
N PRO A 52 12.40 3.40 15.13
CA PRO A 52 13.76 3.96 15.08
C PRO A 52 14.36 4.06 13.67
N LYS A 53 13.84 3.30 12.70
CA LYS A 53 14.34 3.26 11.31
C LYS A 53 13.32 3.67 10.26
N ARG A 54 12.12 4.12 10.66
CA ARG A 54 11.03 4.42 9.71
C ARG A 54 11.42 5.46 8.67
N TRP A 55 12.08 6.52 9.10
CA TRP A 55 12.54 7.58 8.19
C TRP A 55 13.56 7.08 7.15
N ILE A 56 14.36 6.06 7.47
CA ILE A 56 15.33 5.48 6.52
C ILE A 56 14.57 4.82 5.38
N VAL A 57 13.58 3.99 5.73
CA VAL A 57 12.75 3.24 4.78
C VAL A 57 11.92 4.20 3.93
N GLU A 58 11.19 5.13 4.56
CA GLU A 58 10.39 6.13 3.83
C GLU A 58 11.25 6.98 2.89
N ARG A 59 12.47 7.32 3.30
CA ARG A 59 13.41 8.07 2.46
C ARG A 59 13.91 7.26 1.26
N THR A 60 14.15 5.96 1.42
CA THR A 60 14.50 5.10 0.27
C THR A 60 13.37 5.05 -0.76
N PHE A 61 12.12 4.92 -0.31
CA PHE A 61 10.96 4.98 -1.20
C PHE A 61 10.79 6.34 -1.86
N ALA A 62 11.06 7.44 -1.14
CA ALA A 62 11.02 8.78 -1.71
C ALA A 62 12.05 8.95 -2.85
N TRP A 63 13.25 8.39 -2.73
CA TRP A 63 14.25 8.43 -3.81
C TRP A 63 13.84 7.59 -5.03
N ILE A 64 13.27 6.41 -4.81
CA ILE A 64 12.73 5.56 -5.89
C ILE A 64 11.58 6.29 -6.58
N GLY A 65 10.63 6.85 -5.84
CA GLY A 65 9.48 7.58 -6.41
C GLY A 65 9.89 8.85 -7.16
N ARG A 66 11.02 9.48 -6.81
CA ARG A 66 11.53 10.66 -7.53
C ARG A 66 12.19 10.32 -8.88
N ASN A 67 12.53 9.06 -9.12
CA ASN A 67 12.95 8.62 -10.44
C ASN A 67 11.70 8.40 -11.32
N ARG A 68 11.59 9.19 -12.40
CA ARG A 68 10.42 9.24 -13.30
C ARG A 68 9.93 7.86 -13.72
N ARG A 69 10.84 6.92 -13.97
CA ARG A 69 10.49 5.58 -14.48
C ARG A 69 9.86 4.68 -13.42
N THR A 70 10.27 4.82 -12.16
CA THR A 70 9.78 4.04 -11.01
C THR A 70 8.66 4.76 -10.24
N SER A 71 8.20 5.92 -10.73
CA SER A 71 7.06 6.63 -10.15
C SER A 71 5.72 5.91 -10.39
N LYS A 72 5.64 5.07 -11.41
CA LYS A 72 4.51 4.18 -11.67
C LYS A 72 5.06 2.86 -12.21
N ASP A 73 4.31 1.79 -12.00
CA ASP A 73 4.63 0.48 -12.57
C ASP A 73 4.24 0.47 -14.05
N TYR A 74 5.20 0.89 -14.89
CA TYR A 74 5.04 0.89 -16.34
C TYR A 74 5.51 -0.41 -17.00
N GLU A 75 6.23 -1.26 -16.25
CA GLU A 75 6.85 -2.43 -16.81
C GLU A 75 5.91 -3.64 -16.76
N TYR A 76 5.92 -4.43 -17.82
CA TYR A 76 5.17 -5.68 -17.87
C TYR A 76 5.84 -6.79 -17.05
N LEU A 77 7.17 -6.80 -17.02
CA LEU A 77 7.96 -7.83 -16.34
C LEU A 77 8.47 -7.30 -15.00
N THR A 78 8.43 -8.14 -13.98
CA THR A 78 8.99 -7.83 -12.65
C THR A 78 10.51 -7.63 -12.71
N THR A 79 11.20 -8.39 -13.55
CA THR A 79 12.65 -8.30 -13.77
C THR A 79 13.07 -6.93 -14.30
N THR A 80 12.27 -6.35 -15.20
CA THR A 80 12.53 -4.99 -15.70
C THR A 80 12.33 -3.93 -14.61
N SER A 81 11.27 -4.05 -13.80
CA SER A 81 11.04 -3.14 -12.66
C SER A 81 12.18 -3.21 -11.65
N GLU A 82 12.66 -4.41 -11.35
CA GLU A 82 13.79 -4.65 -10.45
C GLU A 82 15.07 -3.97 -10.96
N ASN A 83 15.40 -4.16 -12.24
CA ASN A 83 16.55 -3.51 -12.86
C ASN A 83 16.47 -1.97 -12.77
N TRP A 84 15.27 -1.39 -12.93
CA TRP A 84 15.08 0.05 -12.78
C TRP A 84 15.29 0.54 -11.34
N ILE A 85 14.91 -0.25 -10.34
CA ILE A 85 15.19 0.05 -8.94
C ILE A 85 16.70 0.09 -8.71
N TYR A 86 17.44 -0.94 -9.14
CA TYR A 86 18.90 -0.95 -9.02
C TYR A 86 19.54 0.25 -9.71
N LEU A 87 19.13 0.54 -10.95
CA LEU A 87 19.65 1.66 -11.71
C LEU A 87 19.33 3.02 -11.04
N SER A 88 18.18 3.15 -10.38
CA SER A 88 17.82 4.34 -9.61
C SER A 88 18.77 4.57 -8.42
N MET A 89 19.12 3.50 -7.71
CA MET A 89 20.03 3.56 -6.56
C MET A 89 21.48 3.82 -7.00
N ILE A 90 21.93 3.21 -8.10
CA ILE A 90 23.26 3.49 -8.69
C ILE A 90 23.38 4.98 -9.01
N ARG A 91 22.40 5.56 -9.72
CA ARG A 91 22.39 7.00 -10.03
C ARG A 91 22.44 7.88 -8.79
N LEU A 92 21.73 7.49 -7.73
CA LEU A 92 21.76 8.20 -6.45
C LEU A 92 23.14 8.13 -5.78
N MET A 93 23.78 6.95 -5.78
CA MET A 93 25.12 6.78 -5.23
C MET A 93 26.16 7.60 -5.99
N LEU A 94 26.12 7.60 -7.32
CA LEU A 94 27.02 8.40 -8.16
C LEU A 94 26.93 9.89 -7.83
N LYS A 95 25.71 10.44 -7.70
CA LYS A 95 25.51 11.84 -7.30
C LYS A 95 26.05 12.17 -5.91
N ARG A 96 26.09 11.20 -5.00
CA ARG A 96 26.64 11.41 -3.66
C ARG A 96 28.15 11.38 -3.66
N ILE A 97 28.75 10.46 -4.42
CA ILE A 97 30.20 10.38 -4.58
C ILE A 97 30.73 11.68 -5.19
N ASP A 98 30.07 12.18 -6.23
CA ASP A 98 30.43 13.45 -6.88
C ASP A 98 30.42 14.64 -5.91
N LYS A 99 29.33 14.78 -5.14
CA LYS A 99 29.23 15.80 -4.07
C LYS A 99 30.24 15.65 -2.94
N LEU A 100 30.73 14.45 -2.68
CA LEU A 100 31.78 14.22 -1.70
C LEU A 100 33.13 14.70 -2.24
N LYS A 101 33.39 14.50 -3.54
CA LYS A 101 34.60 15.00 -4.19
C LYS A 101 34.71 16.52 -4.14
N GLU A 102 33.60 17.25 -4.28
CA GLU A 102 33.58 18.72 -4.18
C GLU A 102 33.80 19.26 -2.75
N ARG A 103 33.76 18.40 -1.73
CA ARG A 103 33.86 18.80 -0.31
C ARG A 103 35.28 18.71 0.26
N PHE A 104 36.18 18.03 -0.45
CA PHE A 104 37.59 17.87 -0.09
C PHE A 104 38.48 18.58 -1.10
#